data_AF-A0A9P3GP22-F1
#
_entry.id   AF-A0A9P3GP22-F1
#
_cell.length_a   1.000
_cell.length_b   1.000
_cell.length_c   1.000
_cell.angle_alpha   90.00
_cell.angle_beta   90.00
_cell.angle_gamma   90.00
#
_symmetry.space_group_name_H-M   'P 1'
#
loop_
_entity.id
_entity.type
_entity.pdbx_description
1 polymer ?
#
loop_
_entity_poly.entity_id
_entity_poly.type
_entity_poly.pdbx_seq_one_letter_code
_entity_poly.pdbx_strand_id
1 'polypeptide(L)'
;MTLADAPFNKPAADIIIRSSDSVDFYVFKSILAETSPFFEAMFTLPQATGQHVEDEYIDGRPVLRLAEPSKTLRSLLLFCYPVREPTVGTDADICAVLEAARKYDMEHVATKVRALFLAGVEGNPFRIYALAHARGWREEMRVAARATLTRPLLLELPAKCPAGLEDISTGDFFKLCNYQRACVGAAAQVAQTDQNNVRLSVNWLPARVAPTRDWVWLQCRHQAGHAQGNLPLPLLNIPQVFLPPQNPVQANAPIQANAPVQANVPAQANAAAPNAGLFGGAPQAAPNAGLFGGAPQAVANAGPFGAQQAAVNNVQFFGPPSGTTVVMLNGVQRRASRWWVDGVISIANALKKAPRGTTVLREDLVDAIVVEASKNCSLCYTHALADIRSFCDMYSLRVEQAVSEVELEF
;
A
#
# COMPACT_ATOMS: atom_id res chain seq x y z
N MET A 1 41.03 25.42 -21.43
CA MET A 1 39.62 25.79 -21.69
C MET A 1 39.15 24.94 -22.84
N THR A 2 38.03 24.25 -22.67
CA THR A 2 37.52 23.26 -23.63
C THR A 2 36.17 23.71 -24.13
N LEU A 3 35.92 23.64 -25.44
CA LEU A 3 34.61 23.97 -26.02
C LEU A 3 33.63 22.82 -25.78
N ALA A 4 32.40 23.13 -25.36
CA ALA A 4 31.34 22.13 -25.22
C ALA A 4 30.88 21.58 -26.58
N ASP A 5 30.41 20.34 -26.61
CA ASP A 5 29.83 19.73 -27.81
C ASP A 5 28.48 20.35 -28.19
N ALA A 6 27.99 20.01 -29.38
CA ALA A 6 26.64 20.36 -29.83
C ALA A 6 25.57 19.93 -28.79
N PRO A 7 24.53 20.76 -28.55
CA PRO A 7 24.17 21.98 -29.29
C PRO A 7 24.82 23.28 -28.77
N PHE A 8 25.81 23.22 -27.86
CA PHE A 8 26.35 24.38 -27.13
C PHE A 8 27.66 24.92 -27.71
N ASN A 9 27.83 24.81 -29.03
CA ASN A 9 28.98 25.29 -29.80
C ASN A 9 28.57 26.22 -30.96
N LYS A 10 27.39 26.85 -30.86
CA LYS A 10 26.84 27.66 -31.95
C LYS A 10 27.54 29.02 -32.04
N PRO A 11 28.09 29.41 -33.20
CA PRO A 11 28.70 30.72 -33.39
C PRO A 11 27.69 31.87 -33.39
N ALA A 12 26.38 31.62 -33.33
CA ALA A 12 25.37 32.67 -33.21
C ALA A 12 25.03 33.06 -31.75
N ALA A 13 25.54 32.32 -30.75
CA ALA A 13 25.30 32.59 -29.32
C ALA A 13 25.67 34.02 -28.89
N ASP A 14 24.97 34.61 -27.93
CA ASP A 14 25.22 35.99 -27.46
C ASP A 14 25.87 36.04 -26.06
N ILE A 15 26.10 34.87 -25.44
CA ILE A 15 26.81 34.71 -24.18
C ILE A 15 27.52 33.35 -24.13
N ILE A 16 28.62 33.29 -23.38
CA ILE A 16 29.33 32.04 -23.07
C ILE A 16 29.16 31.76 -21.59
N ILE A 17 28.61 30.60 -21.25
CA ILE A 17 28.65 30.07 -19.87
C ILE A 17 29.91 29.24 -19.72
N ARG A 18 30.73 29.56 -18.73
CA ARG A 18 31.91 28.78 -18.37
C ARG A 18 31.66 27.98 -17.10
N SER A 19 31.85 26.67 -17.17
CA SER A 19 31.79 25.78 -16.01
C SER A 19 33.00 25.93 -15.08
N SER A 20 32.91 25.37 -13.87
CA SER A 20 34.03 25.37 -12.92
C SER A 20 35.23 24.53 -13.38
N ASP A 21 35.00 23.50 -14.20
CA ASP A 21 36.02 22.72 -14.89
C ASP A 21 36.45 23.31 -16.25
N SER A 22 36.18 24.61 -16.47
CA SER A 22 36.67 25.40 -17.60
C SER A 22 36.21 24.91 -18.99
N VAL A 23 34.96 24.45 -19.07
CA VAL A 23 34.26 24.12 -20.32
C VAL A 23 33.33 25.27 -20.69
N ASP A 24 33.41 25.70 -21.96
CA ASP A 24 32.68 26.85 -22.49
C ASP A 24 31.45 26.41 -23.28
N PHE A 25 30.27 26.87 -22.84
CA PHE A 25 28.97 26.61 -23.43
C PHE A 25 28.47 27.88 -24.13
N TYR A 26 28.35 27.83 -25.45
CA TYR A 26 27.85 28.91 -26.28
C TYR A 26 26.31 28.83 -26.31
N VAL A 27 25.66 29.79 -25.66
CA VAL A 27 24.22 29.78 -25.38
C VAL A 27 23.57 31.13 -25.69
N PHE A 28 22.24 31.16 -25.71
CA PHE A 28 21.44 32.37 -25.93
C PHE A 28 20.87 32.92 -24.61
N LYS A 29 21.09 34.22 -24.35
CA LYS A 29 20.54 34.94 -23.20
C LYS A 29 19.03 34.85 -23.15
N SER A 30 18.34 34.96 -24.29
CA SER A 30 16.88 34.86 -24.36
C SER A 30 16.36 33.54 -23.82
N ILE A 31 16.96 32.41 -24.20
CA ILE A 31 16.55 31.09 -23.70
C ILE A 31 16.78 30.98 -22.18
N LEU A 32 17.92 31.48 -21.69
CA LEU A 32 18.21 31.47 -20.26
C LEU A 32 17.25 32.37 -19.48
N ALA A 33 16.99 33.59 -19.95
CA ALA A 33 16.06 34.53 -19.33
C ALA A 33 14.64 33.95 -19.25
N GLU A 34 14.14 33.36 -20.35
CA GLU A 34 12.81 32.73 -20.40
C GLU A 34 12.68 31.52 -19.46
N THR A 35 13.78 30.83 -19.16
CA THR A 35 13.77 29.64 -18.31
C THR A 35 14.12 29.91 -16.84
N SER A 36 14.59 31.12 -16.53
CA SER A 36 15.16 31.48 -15.23
C SER A 36 14.98 32.97 -14.95
N PRO A 37 14.10 33.33 -14.01
CA PRO A 37 13.97 34.72 -13.53
C PRO A 37 15.29 35.27 -12.97
N PHE A 38 16.13 34.40 -12.39
CA PHE A 38 17.48 34.77 -11.94
C PHE A 38 18.33 35.32 -13.09
N PHE A 39 18.37 34.59 -14.22
CA PHE A 39 19.14 35.04 -15.38
C PHE A 39 18.50 36.24 -16.09
N GLU A 40 17.17 36.31 -16.17
CA GLU A 40 16.46 37.49 -16.68
C GLU A 40 16.82 38.76 -15.90
N ALA A 41 16.75 38.71 -14.57
CA ALA A 41 17.12 39.82 -13.70
C ALA A 41 18.61 40.16 -13.89
N MET A 42 19.50 39.17 -13.89
CA MET A 42 20.94 39.39 -14.06
C MET A 42 21.28 40.07 -15.39
N PHE A 43 20.58 39.74 -16.48
CA PHE A 43 20.83 40.35 -17.80
C PHE A 43 20.20 41.74 -17.98
N THR A 44 19.19 42.10 -17.18
CA THR A 44 18.48 43.39 -17.26
C THR A 44 19.03 44.45 -16.32
N LEU A 45 19.84 44.07 -15.32
CA LEU A 45 20.49 45.01 -14.41
C LEU A 45 21.44 45.96 -15.18
N PRO A 46 21.38 47.28 -14.92
CA PRO A 46 22.34 48.23 -15.48
C PRO A 46 23.74 47.85 -15.02
N GLN A 47 24.59 47.41 -15.94
CA GLN A 47 26.00 47.18 -15.61
C GLN A 47 26.63 48.55 -15.34
N ALA A 48 27.19 48.74 -14.15
CA ALA A 48 27.84 49.99 -13.78
C ALA A 48 28.90 50.33 -14.83
N THR A 49 28.67 51.43 -15.55
CA THR A 49 29.60 51.97 -16.54
C THR A 49 30.85 52.45 -15.84
N GLY A 50 31.80 51.54 -15.64
CA GLY A 50 33.04 51.83 -14.94
C GLY A 50 33.81 50.55 -14.64
N GLN A 51 34.55 50.05 -15.63
CA GLN A 51 35.69 49.13 -15.50
C GLN A 51 35.60 48.13 -14.34
N HIS A 52 34.80 47.07 -14.51
CA HIS A 52 35.09 45.84 -13.77
C HIS A 52 36.33 45.19 -14.42
N VAL A 53 37.35 44.97 -13.61
CA VAL A 53 38.68 44.45 -14.01
C VAL A 53 38.63 42.99 -14.50
N GLU A 54 37.45 42.36 -14.55
CA GLU A 54 37.26 40.92 -14.78
C GLU A 54 36.19 40.59 -15.83
N ASP A 55 35.69 41.55 -16.61
CA ASP A 55 34.74 41.24 -17.69
C ASP A 55 35.50 40.53 -18.82
N GLU A 56 35.49 39.20 -18.76
CA GLU A 56 36.09 38.36 -19.77
C GLU A 56 35.19 38.28 -21.00
N TYR A 57 35.77 38.55 -22.17
CA TYR A 57 35.09 38.41 -23.46
C TYR A 57 35.84 37.42 -24.35
N ILE A 58 35.10 36.56 -25.04
CA ILE A 58 35.62 35.69 -26.10
C ILE A 58 34.83 36.00 -27.36
N ASP A 59 35.52 36.36 -28.44
CA ASP A 59 34.93 36.71 -29.73
C ASP A 59 33.80 37.75 -29.63
N GLY A 60 34.00 38.76 -28.76
CA GLY A 60 33.03 39.83 -28.50
C GLY A 60 31.82 39.42 -27.64
N ARG A 61 31.80 38.20 -27.08
CA ARG A 61 30.73 37.71 -26.20
C ARG A 61 31.18 37.72 -24.74
N PRO A 62 30.33 38.19 -23.81
CA PRO A 62 30.65 38.12 -22.40
C PRO A 62 30.70 36.66 -21.93
N VAL A 63 31.65 36.36 -21.06
CA VAL A 63 31.82 35.06 -20.41
C VAL A 63 31.28 35.11 -18.99
N LEU A 64 30.27 34.29 -18.71
CA LEU A 64 29.68 34.13 -17.38
C LEU A 64 30.18 32.85 -16.74
N ARG A 65 30.94 32.97 -15.65
CA ARG A 65 31.47 31.83 -14.90
C ARG A 65 30.44 31.33 -13.88
N LEU A 66 30.15 30.03 -13.93
CA LEU A 66 29.26 29.33 -12.99
C LEU A 66 30.05 28.30 -12.17
N ALA A 67 29.54 27.95 -10.99
CA ALA A 67 30.24 27.10 -10.03
C ALA A 67 30.13 25.60 -10.36
N GLU A 68 29.17 25.26 -11.23
CA GLU A 68 28.76 23.91 -11.55
C GLU A 68 29.73 23.31 -12.57
N PRO A 69 30.04 22.01 -12.45
CA PRO A 69 30.87 21.32 -13.42
C PRO A 69 30.12 21.17 -14.75
N SER A 70 30.88 20.97 -15.82
CA SER A 70 30.39 20.86 -17.19
C SER A 70 29.27 19.82 -17.35
N LYS A 71 29.37 18.67 -16.68
CA LYS A 71 28.36 17.61 -16.71
C LYS A 71 26.99 18.07 -16.21
N THR A 72 26.96 18.81 -15.10
CA THR A 72 25.73 19.34 -14.49
C THR A 72 25.15 20.45 -15.36
N LEU A 73 25.98 21.40 -15.79
CA LEU A 73 25.53 22.50 -16.66
C LEU A 73 25.01 21.98 -17.99
N ARG A 74 25.69 21.00 -18.59
CA ARG A 74 25.23 20.38 -19.83
C ARG A 74 23.83 19.81 -19.70
N SER A 75 23.56 19.09 -18.60
CA SER A 75 22.25 18.50 -18.34
C SER A 75 21.19 19.59 -18.08
N LEU A 76 21.52 20.56 -17.24
CA LEU A 76 20.65 21.71 -16.95
C LEU A 76 20.26 22.46 -18.23
N LEU A 77 21.24 22.83 -19.05
CA LEU A 77 21.03 23.54 -20.31
C LEU A 77 20.25 22.70 -21.32
N LEU A 78 20.43 21.38 -21.38
CA LEU A 78 19.64 20.54 -22.28
C LEU A 78 18.15 20.54 -21.94
N PHE A 79 17.76 20.73 -20.67
CA PHE A 79 16.36 20.90 -20.30
C PHE A 79 15.78 22.25 -20.75
N CYS A 80 16.62 23.27 -20.92
CA CYS A 80 16.20 24.61 -21.35
C CYS A 80 16.00 24.73 -22.87
N TYR A 81 16.66 23.88 -23.66
CA TYR A 81 16.65 23.96 -25.11
C TYR A 81 15.60 23.04 -25.73
N PRO A 82 15.02 23.39 -26.90
CA PRO A 82 14.06 22.56 -27.63
C PRO A 82 14.79 21.40 -28.34
N VAL A 83 15.43 20.55 -27.55
CA VAL A 83 16.17 19.36 -27.98
C VAL A 83 15.70 18.17 -27.16
N ARG A 84 16.24 17.00 -27.45
CA ARG A 84 15.95 15.81 -26.64
C ARG A 84 16.40 16.05 -25.19
N GLU A 85 15.49 15.83 -24.26
CA GLU A 85 15.80 15.90 -22.83
C GLU A 85 16.95 14.94 -22.46
N PRO A 86 17.84 15.35 -21.55
CA PRO A 86 18.96 14.54 -21.15
C PRO A 86 18.50 13.34 -20.33
N THR A 87 19.16 12.21 -20.52
CA THR A 87 19.17 11.14 -19.52
C THR A 87 20.13 11.56 -18.42
N VAL A 88 19.60 11.86 -17.23
CA VAL A 88 20.44 12.14 -16.06
C VAL A 88 20.87 10.80 -15.46
N GLY A 89 22.19 10.60 -15.35
CA GLY A 89 22.78 9.28 -15.11
C GLY A 89 22.57 8.74 -13.70
N THR A 90 23.34 9.25 -12.74
CA THR A 90 23.39 8.72 -11.37
C THR A 90 22.57 9.56 -10.39
N ASP A 91 22.26 9.02 -9.21
CA ASP A 91 21.62 9.78 -8.12
C ASP A 91 22.38 11.08 -7.81
N ALA A 92 23.71 11.04 -7.82
CA ALA A 92 24.55 12.21 -7.59
C ALA A 92 24.37 13.26 -8.69
N ASP A 93 24.23 12.84 -9.95
CA ASP A 93 23.97 13.74 -11.07
C ASP A 93 22.57 14.36 -10.96
N ILE A 94 21.55 13.55 -10.63
CA ILE A 94 20.17 14.02 -10.42
C ILE A 94 20.16 15.08 -9.30
N CYS A 95 20.84 14.79 -8.20
CA CYS A 95 20.96 15.73 -7.10
C CYS A 95 21.62 17.04 -7.53
N ALA A 96 22.78 16.97 -8.18
CA ALA A 96 23.52 18.15 -8.61
C ALA A 96 22.74 19.01 -9.62
N VAL A 97 22.00 18.38 -10.55
CA VAL A 97 21.16 19.11 -11.51
C VAL A 97 19.96 19.74 -10.81
N LEU A 98 19.33 19.07 -9.85
CA LEU A 98 18.21 19.64 -9.09
C LEU A 98 18.66 20.81 -8.20
N GLU A 99 19.83 20.71 -7.57
CA GLU A 99 20.46 21.81 -6.82
C GLU A 99 20.72 23.01 -7.72
N ALA A 100 21.32 22.79 -8.89
CA ALA A 100 21.57 23.86 -9.86
C ALA A 100 20.27 24.49 -10.38
N ALA A 101 19.26 23.68 -10.70
CA ALA A 101 17.96 24.16 -11.16
C ALA A 101 17.27 25.04 -10.10
N ARG A 102 17.35 24.66 -8.81
CA ARG A 102 16.85 25.48 -7.70
C ARG A 102 17.67 26.74 -7.49
N LYS A 103 18.99 26.64 -7.56
CA LYS A 103 19.93 27.77 -7.40
C LYS A 103 19.69 28.87 -8.44
N TYR A 104 19.34 28.47 -9.67
CA TYR A 104 19.09 29.38 -10.78
C TYR A 104 17.61 29.63 -11.04
N ASP A 105 16.73 29.35 -10.08
CA ASP A 105 15.28 29.57 -10.20
C ASP A 105 14.64 28.99 -11.48
N MET A 106 15.12 27.83 -11.94
CA MET A 106 14.60 27.11 -13.11
C MET A 106 13.49 26.14 -12.71
N GLU A 107 12.31 26.66 -12.35
CA GLU A 107 11.20 25.88 -11.76
C GLU A 107 10.77 24.68 -12.61
N HIS A 108 10.63 24.85 -13.93
CA HIS A 108 10.25 23.76 -14.84
C HIS A 108 11.27 22.62 -14.86
N VAL A 109 12.56 22.98 -14.85
CA VAL A 109 13.66 22.01 -14.81
C VAL A 109 13.70 21.32 -13.46
N ALA A 110 13.58 22.07 -12.36
CA ALA A 110 13.54 21.54 -11.01
C ALA A 110 12.37 20.54 -10.85
N THR A 111 11.20 20.83 -11.40
CA THR A 111 10.04 19.94 -11.36
C THR A 111 10.31 18.61 -12.07
N LYS A 112 10.88 18.64 -13.29
CA LYS A 112 11.21 17.43 -14.05
C LYS A 112 12.28 16.59 -13.36
N VAL A 113 13.36 17.22 -12.91
CA VAL A 113 14.47 16.52 -12.26
C VAL A 113 14.05 15.98 -10.89
N ARG A 114 13.19 16.69 -10.16
CA ARG A 114 12.56 16.18 -8.94
C ARG A 114 11.72 14.92 -9.19
N ALA A 115 10.97 14.87 -10.30
CA ALA A 115 10.24 13.66 -10.65
C ALA A 115 11.18 12.47 -10.91
N LEU A 116 12.32 12.70 -11.58
CA LEU A 116 13.37 11.67 -11.74
C LEU A 116 13.95 11.21 -10.40
N PHE A 117 14.22 12.15 -9.49
CA PHE A 117 14.70 11.85 -8.14
C PHE A 117 13.71 10.97 -7.36
N LEU A 118 12.42 11.33 -7.38
CA LEU A 118 11.38 10.59 -6.68
C LEU A 118 11.04 9.24 -7.33
N ALA A 119 11.29 9.06 -8.63
CA ALA A 119 11.17 7.75 -9.27
C ALA A 119 12.12 6.70 -8.66
N GLY A 120 13.28 7.14 -8.12
CA GLY A 120 14.23 6.26 -7.44
C GLY A 120 13.69 5.63 -6.14
N VAL A 121 12.58 6.15 -5.60
CA VAL A 121 11.93 5.65 -4.38
C VAL A 121 11.45 4.20 -4.55
N GLU A 122 11.02 3.82 -5.74
CA GLU A 122 10.57 2.44 -6.03
C GLU A 122 11.73 1.44 -5.91
N GLY A 123 12.95 1.85 -6.28
CA GLY A 123 14.13 1.01 -6.22
C GLY A 123 14.74 0.94 -4.82
N ASN A 124 15.04 2.10 -4.22
CA ASN A 124 15.63 2.16 -2.88
C ASN A 124 15.15 3.39 -2.11
N PRO A 125 14.05 3.29 -1.34
CA PRO A 125 13.49 4.43 -0.62
C PRO A 125 14.43 4.94 0.48
N PHE A 126 15.27 4.07 1.06
CA PHE A 126 16.26 4.47 2.08
C PHE A 126 17.37 5.35 1.48
N ARG A 127 17.84 5.00 0.28
CA ARG A 127 18.83 5.81 -0.45
C ARG A 127 18.31 7.20 -0.76
N ILE A 128 17.09 7.28 -1.30
CA ILE A 128 16.46 8.58 -1.63
C ILE A 128 16.19 9.39 -0.36
N TYR A 129 15.75 8.75 0.73
CA TYR A 129 15.59 9.39 2.03
C TYR A 129 16.91 10.01 2.51
N ALA A 130 18.00 9.26 2.49
CA ALA A 130 19.32 9.73 2.92
C ALA A 130 19.82 10.90 2.05
N LEU A 131 19.66 10.81 0.74
CA LEU A 131 20.06 11.87 -0.19
C LEU A 131 19.26 13.16 0.02
N ALA A 132 17.94 13.04 0.24
CA ALA A 132 17.07 14.17 0.52
C ALA A 132 17.38 14.80 1.89
N HIS A 133 17.59 13.96 2.90
CA HIS A 133 17.97 14.38 4.25
C HIS A 133 19.27 15.19 4.25
N ALA A 134 20.33 14.65 3.61
CA ALA A 134 21.63 15.31 3.52
C ALA A 134 21.59 16.70 2.86
N ARG A 135 20.50 17.03 2.15
CA ARG A 135 20.29 18.29 1.43
C ARG A 135 19.19 19.16 2.03
N GLY A 136 18.55 18.73 3.12
CA GLY A 136 17.42 19.42 3.73
C GLY A 136 16.16 19.45 2.84
N TRP A 137 16.02 18.52 1.90
CA TRP A 137 14.89 18.42 0.97
C TRP A 137 13.68 17.79 1.63
N ARG A 138 12.98 18.58 2.45
CA ARG A 138 11.94 18.08 3.37
C ARG A 138 10.80 17.35 2.67
N GLU A 139 10.29 17.88 1.56
CA GLU A 139 9.17 17.25 0.84
C GLU A 139 9.55 15.91 0.25
N GLU A 140 10.71 15.84 -0.39
CA GLU A 140 11.25 14.59 -0.95
C GLU A 140 11.56 13.58 0.14
N MET A 141 12.08 14.04 1.28
CA MET A 141 12.34 13.21 2.44
C MET A 141 11.05 12.60 2.99
N ARG A 142 9.94 13.36 3.09
CA ARG A 142 8.63 12.82 3.51
C ARG A 142 8.15 11.73 2.56
N VAL A 143 8.25 11.95 1.24
CA VAL A 143 7.84 10.96 0.23
C VAL A 143 8.66 9.68 0.36
N ALA A 144 9.98 9.80 0.48
CA ALA A 144 10.87 8.65 0.64
C ALA A 144 10.64 7.92 1.98
N ALA A 145 10.50 8.65 3.08
CA ALA A 145 10.21 8.09 4.41
C ALA A 145 8.92 7.26 4.38
N ARG A 146 7.86 7.79 3.78
CA ARG A 146 6.59 7.09 3.63
C ARG A 146 6.72 5.80 2.81
N ALA A 147 7.57 5.79 1.79
CA ALA A 147 7.81 4.59 0.99
C ALA A 147 8.57 3.50 1.78
N THR A 148 9.41 3.87 2.75
CA THR A 148 10.07 2.91 3.65
C THR A 148 9.08 2.10 4.49
N LEU A 149 7.84 2.57 4.68
CA LEU A 149 6.78 1.85 5.41
C LEU A 149 6.38 0.53 4.76
N THR A 150 6.74 0.29 3.51
CA THR A 150 6.50 -1.01 2.86
C THR A 150 7.35 -2.12 3.48
N ARG A 151 8.55 -1.77 3.98
CA ARG A 151 9.48 -2.67 4.68
C ARG A 151 10.17 -1.91 5.81
N PRO A 152 9.48 -1.65 6.94
CA PRO A 152 10.03 -0.94 8.08
C PRO A 152 11.22 -1.70 8.67
N LEU A 153 12.30 -0.97 8.99
CA LEU A 153 13.53 -1.53 9.56
C LEU A 153 13.36 -1.97 11.02
N LEU A 154 12.23 -1.57 11.65
CA LEU A 154 11.90 -1.86 13.04
C LEU A 154 11.64 -3.35 13.31
N LEU A 155 11.32 -4.12 12.28
CA LEU A 155 10.90 -5.52 12.39
C LEU A 155 11.85 -6.49 11.71
N GLU A 156 12.49 -6.07 10.63
CA GLU A 156 13.48 -6.84 9.89
C GLU A 156 14.66 -5.93 9.59
N LEU A 157 15.67 -5.96 10.47
CA LEU A 157 16.96 -5.37 10.14
C LEU A 157 17.59 -6.19 9.02
N PRO A 158 17.83 -5.61 7.84
CA PRO A 158 18.46 -6.33 6.74
C PRO A 158 19.87 -6.76 7.16
N ALA A 159 20.31 -7.92 6.65
CA ALA A 159 21.63 -8.49 6.97
C ALA A 159 22.81 -7.58 6.59
N LYS A 160 22.57 -6.58 5.73
CA LYS A 160 23.50 -5.53 5.35
C LYS A 160 22.80 -4.18 5.50
N CYS A 161 23.57 -3.16 5.86
CA CYS A 161 23.09 -1.78 5.83
C CYS A 161 22.56 -1.48 4.41
N PRO A 162 21.31 -0.99 4.27
CA PRO A 162 20.81 -0.52 2.99
C PRO A 162 21.65 0.65 2.50
N ALA A 163 22.06 0.59 1.22
CA ALA A 163 22.85 1.64 0.61
C ALA A 163 22.20 3.02 0.79
N GLY A 164 22.98 3.97 1.28
CA GLY A 164 22.57 5.33 1.63
C GLY A 164 22.35 5.55 3.13
N LEU A 165 22.06 4.49 3.90
CA LEU A 165 21.95 4.63 5.36
C LEU A 165 23.31 4.71 6.06
N GLU A 166 24.40 4.35 5.37
CA GLU A 166 25.76 4.53 5.89
C GLU A 166 26.13 6.01 6.05
N ASP A 167 25.50 6.89 5.27
CA ASP A 167 25.80 8.32 5.19
C ASP A 167 24.96 9.18 6.15
N ILE A 168 23.93 8.61 6.79
CA ILE A 168 23.07 9.37 7.72
C ILE A 168 23.58 9.27 9.15
N SER A 169 23.35 10.31 9.95
CA SER A 169 23.69 10.25 11.37
C SER A 169 22.81 9.22 12.09
N THR A 170 23.35 8.61 13.16
CA THR A 170 22.57 7.72 14.02
C THR A 170 21.31 8.41 14.56
N GLY A 171 21.38 9.71 14.85
CA GLY A 171 20.23 10.49 15.30
C GLY A 171 19.11 10.53 14.26
N ASP A 172 19.45 10.76 12.99
CA ASP A 172 18.45 10.84 11.91
C ASP A 172 17.87 9.48 11.55
N PHE A 173 18.68 8.42 11.70
CA PHE A 173 18.18 7.05 11.65
C PHE A 173 17.14 6.78 12.76
N PHE A 174 17.40 7.24 13.98
CA PHE A 174 16.44 7.14 15.08
C PHE A 174 15.15 7.92 14.79
N LYS A 175 15.22 9.12 14.19
CA LYS A 175 14.03 9.88 13.76
C LYS A 175 13.18 9.08 12.77
N LEU A 176 13.80 8.47 11.75
CA LEU A 176 13.09 7.61 10.79
C LEU A 176 12.44 6.40 11.49
N CYS A 177 13.14 5.76 12.43
CA CYS A 177 12.59 4.63 13.18
C CYS A 177 11.39 5.04 14.07
N ASN A 178 11.46 6.21 14.70
CA ASN A 178 10.36 6.76 15.48
C ASN A 178 9.15 7.07 14.60
N TYR A 179 9.38 7.68 13.43
CA TYR A 179 8.35 7.91 12.42
C TYR A 179 7.68 6.58 11.98
N GLN A 180 8.48 5.56 11.64
CA GLN A 180 7.96 4.24 11.26
C GLN A 180 7.14 3.62 12.38
N ARG A 181 7.60 3.70 13.64
CA ARG A 181 6.87 3.19 14.81
C ARG A 181 5.55 3.91 15.01
N ALA A 182 5.54 5.24 14.87
CA ALA A 182 4.33 6.05 14.96
C ALA A 182 3.32 5.69 13.85
N CYS A 183 3.78 5.49 12.61
CA CYS A 183 2.95 5.02 11.50
C CYS A 183 2.35 3.63 11.76
N VAL A 184 3.14 2.69 12.29
CA VAL A 184 2.65 1.37 12.71
C VAL A 184 1.57 1.51 13.78
N GLY A 185 1.81 2.36 14.79
CA GLY A 185 0.83 2.67 15.83
C GLY A 185 -0.47 3.19 15.22
N ALA A 186 -0.40 4.25 14.41
CA ALA A 186 -1.54 4.88 13.76
C ALA A 186 -2.34 3.90 12.89
N ALA A 187 -1.67 3.12 12.03
CA ALA A 187 -2.32 2.10 11.20
C ALA A 187 -3.02 1.02 12.04
N ALA A 188 -2.41 0.60 13.16
CA ALA A 188 -3.02 -0.34 14.09
C ALA A 188 -4.22 0.27 14.84
N GLN A 189 -4.30 1.59 15.01
CA GLN A 189 -5.46 2.23 15.64
C GLN A 189 -6.72 2.22 14.78
N VAL A 190 -6.57 2.06 13.47
CA VAL A 190 -7.70 2.04 12.53
C VAL A 190 -8.61 0.83 12.79
N ALA A 191 -8.06 -0.31 13.19
CA ALA A 191 -8.85 -1.45 13.66
C ALA A 191 -8.17 -2.11 14.87
N GLN A 192 -8.78 -1.98 16.04
CA GLN A 192 -8.23 -2.48 17.31
C GLN A 192 -9.13 -3.51 17.96
N THR A 193 -8.53 -4.57 18.47
CA THR A 193 -9.20 -5.51 19.38
C THR A 193 -8.85 -5.19 20.83
N ASP A 194 -9.75 -5.53 21.75
CA ASP A 194 -9.41 -5.58 23.17
C ASP A 194 -8.50 -6.78 23.49
N GLN A 195 -7.94 -6.82 24.70
CA GLN A 195 -6.95 -7.82 25.12
C GLN A 195 -7.42 -9.28 24.96
N ASN A 196 -8.74 -9.51 24.94
CA ASN A 196 -9.36 -10.83 24.85
C ASN A 196 -9.99 -11.12 23.47
N ASN A 197 -9.83 -10.23 22.48
CA ASN A 197 -10.52 -10.30 21.17
C ASN A 197 -12.05 -10.44 21.26
N VAL A 198 -12.63 -9.91 22.34
CA VAL A 198 -14.07 -9.89 22.61
C VAL A 198 -14.73 -8.70 21.91
N ARG A 199 -13.99 -7.61 21.71
CA ARG A 199 -14.47 -6.39 21.06
C ARG A 199 -13.51 -5.92 19.96
N LEU A 200 -14.03 -5.70 18.76
CA LEU A 200 -13.32 -5.10 17.63
C LEU A 200 -13.88 -3.69 17.36
N SER A 201 -13.01 -2.69 17.40
CA SER A 201 -13.36 -1.29 17.13
C SER A 201 -13.03 -0.93 15.68
N VAL A 202 -14.06 -0.61 14.90
CA VAL A 202 -13.99 -0.08 13.52
C VAL A 202 -14.96 1.09 13.38
N ASN A 203 -14.73 2.14 14.18
CA ASN A 203 -15.62 3.30 14.32
C ASN A 203 -15.78 4.15 13.04
N TRP A 204 -15.14 3.77 11.94
CA TRP A 204 -15.27 4.41 10.63
C TRP A 204 -16.16 3.61 9.66
N LEU A 205 -16.50 2.37 9.99
CA LEU A 205 -17.32 1.49 9.14
C LEU A 205 -18.80 1.84 9.33
N PRO A 206 -19.51 2.30 8.29
CA PRO A 206 -20.94 2.59 8.40
C PRO A 206 -21.77 1.29 8.46
N ALA A 207 -22.85 1.32 9.24
CA ALA A 207 -23.92 0.33 9.11
C ALA A 207 -24.66 0.54 7.79
N ARG A 208 -25.04 -0.54 7.12
CA ARG A 208 -25.86 -0.48 5.90
C ARG A 208 -27.31 -0.77 6.30
N VAL A 209 -28.23 0.10 5.88
CA VAL A 209 -29.67 -0.03 6.17
C VAL A 209 -30.42 -0.18 4.85
N ALA A 210 -31.60 -0.81 4.91
CA ALA A 210 -32.47 -1.04 3.76
C ALA A 210 -32.65 0.23 2.89
N PRO A 211 -32.71 0.10 1.54
CA PRO A 211 -32.91 -1.15 0.79
C PRO A 211 -31.63 -1.97 0.60
N THR A 212 -30.46 -1.43 0.96
CA THR A 212 -29.20 -2.18 0.89
C THR A 212 -29.16 -3.30 1.93
N ARG A 213 -28.68 -4.48 1.53
CA ARG A 213 -28.39 -5.55 2.50
C ARG A 213 -27.24 -5.10 3.40
N ASP A 214 -27.35 -5.42 4.69
CA ASP A 214 -26.24 -5.18 5.60
C ASP A 214 -25.03 -6.04 5.21
N TRP A 215 -23.88 -5.74 5.80
CA TRP A 215 -22.65 -6.48 5.53
C TRP A 215 -22.80 -7.98 5.79
N VAL A 216 -22.26 -8.80 4.89
CA VAL A 216 -22.44 -10.26 4.93
C VAL A 216 -21.98 -10.93 6.23
N TRP A 217 -21.03 -10.32 6.95
CA TRP A 217 -20.50 -10.82 8.23
C TRP A 217 -21.32 -10.41 9.45
N LEU A 218 -22.23 -9.44 9.33
CA LEU A 218 -23.04 -8.96 10.46
C LEU A 218 -24.33 -9.75 10.61
N GLN A 219 -24.95 -10.16 9.51
CA GLN A 219 -26.23 -10.89 9.53
C GLN A 219 -26.30 -11.88 8.38
N CYS A 220 -26.64 -13.13 8.70
CA CYS A 220 -27.00 -14.13 7.71
C CYS A 220 -28.52 -14.29 7.69
N ARG A 221 -29.16 -14.06 6.54
CA ARG A 221 -30.60 -14.28 6.36
C ARG A 221 -30.97 -15.77 6.18
N HIS A 222 -29.98 -16.64 6.02
CA HIS A 222 -30.16 -18.05 5.64
C HIS A 222 -29.98 -19.04 6.81
N GLN A 223 -29.85 -18.57 8.05
CA GLN A 223 -29.44 -19.40 9.19
C GLN A 223 -30.52 -20.33 9.78
N ALA A 224 -31.79 -20.25 9.35
CA ALA A 224 -32.84 -21.15 9.85
C ALA A 224 -32.59 -22.66 9.56
N GLY A 225 -31.66 -23.00 8.67
CA GLY A 225 -31.30 -24.39 8.34
C GLY A 225 -30.04 -24.97 9.02
N HIS A 226 -29.28 -24.17 9.79
CA HIS A 226 -28.00 -24.64 10.35
C HIS A 226 -28.10 -25.25 11.76
N ALA A 227 -29.26 -25.18 12.42
CA ALA A 227 -29.46 -25.74 13.77
C ALA A 227 -30.03 -27.17 13.79
N GLN A 228 -30.34 -27.77 12.63
CA GLN A 228 -30.75 -29.17 12.57
C GLN A 228 -29.83 -29.91 11.62
N GLY A 229 -28.94 -30.74 12.19
CA GLY A 229 -28.29 -31.79 11.45
C GLY A 229 -29.35 -32.68 10.77
N ASN A 230 -29.03 -33.08 9.54
CA ASN A 230 -29.80 -33.96 8.67
C ASN A 230 -31.18 -33.47 8.24
N LEU A 231 -31.28 -32.97 7.01
CA LEU A 231 -32.34 -33.33 6.05
C LEU A 231 -31.84 -33.00 4.62
N PRO A 232 -32.18 -33.82 3.60
CA PRO A 232 -31.59 -33.73 2.27
C PRO A 232 -32.13 -32.55 1.48
N LEU A 233 -31.29 -32.03 0.57
CA LEU A 233 -31.59 -30.96 -0.38
C LEU A 233 -32.92 -31.20 -1.12
N PRO A 234 -33.80 -30.19 -1.29
CA PRO A 234 -34.88 -30.30 -2.25
C PRO A 234 -34.29 -30.22 -3.66
N LEU A 235 -34.53 -31.26 -4.46
CA LEU A 235 -34.20 -31.29 -5.88
C LEU A 235 -34.89 -30.12 -6.58
N LEU A 236 -34.11 -29.13 -7.03
CA LEU A 236 -34.60 -28.14 -7.98
C LEU A 236 -34.90 -28.87 -9.30
N ASN A 237 -36.19 -28.92 -9.62
CA ASN A 237 -36.74 -29.50 -10.82
C ASN A 237 -36.26 -28.68 -12.04
N ILE A 238 -35.34 -29.25 -12.82
CA ILE A 238 -34.92 -28.70 -14.12
C ILE A 238 -35.90 -29.24 -15.17
N PRO A 239 -36.60 -28.39 -15.96
CA PRO A 239 -37.47 -28.88 -17.01
C PRO A 239 -36.63 -29.60 -18.08
N GLN A 240 -36.94 -30.88 -18.30
CA GLN A 240 -36.29 -31.73 -19.29
C GLN A 240 -36.55 -31.20 -20.71
N VAL A 241 -35.49 -30.78 -21.40
CA VAL A 241 -35.50 -30.55 -22.85
C VAL A 241 -35.45 -31.91 -23.53
N PHE A 242 -36.50 -32.23 -24.28
CA PHE A 242 -36.66 -33.43 -25.09
C PHE A 242 -35.62 -33.47 -26.21
N LEU A 243 -34.82 -34.54 -26.30
CA LEU A 243 -34.02 -34.89 -27.47
C LEU A 243 -34.48 -36.27 -27.98
N PRO A 244 -34.70 -36.44 -29.30
CA PRO A 244 -35.25 -37.69 -29.86
C PRO A 244 -34.18 -38.80 -29.95
N PRO A 245 -34.59 -40.08 -30.03
CA PRO A 245 -33.69 -41.22 -29.89
C PRO A 245 -32.90 -41.49 -31.18
N GLN A 246 -31.61 -41.81 -31.02
CA GLN A 246 -30.74 -42.32 -32.09
C GLN A 246 -30.68 -43.86 -32.02
N ASN A 247 -30.93 -44.51 -33.16
CA ASN A 247 -30.75 -45.95 -33.36
C ASN A 247 -29.25 -46.28 -33.58
N PRO A 248 -28.78 -47.49 -33.23
CA PRO A 248 -27.36 -47.84 -33.28
C PRO A 248 -26.96 -48.38 -34.65
N VAL A 249 -25.79 -47.97 -35.17
CA VAL A 249 -25.12 -48.67 -36.27
C VAL A 249 -23.67 -48.96 -35.89
N GLN A 250 -23.26 -50.16 -36.29
CA GLN A 250 -22.14 -50.97 -35.85
C GLN A 250 -20.75 -50.49 -36.28
N ALA A 251 -19.76 -51.03 -35.58
CA ALA A 251 -18.33 -50.87 -35.75
C ALA A 251 -17.78 -51.33 -37.11
N ASN A 252 -16.65 -50.74 -37.52
CA ASN A 252 -15.52 -51.45 -38.13
C ASN A 252 -14.21 -50.66 -37.92
N ALA A 253 -13.15 -51.40 -37.59
CA ALA A 253 -11.77 -50.97 -37.33
C ALA A 253 -10.89 -51.10 -38.60
N PRO A 254 -9.53 -51.08 -38.56
CA PRO A 254 -8.55 -50.20 -37.88
C PRO A 254 -7.48 -49.66 -38.88
N ILE A 255 -6.68 -48.64 -38.52
CA ILE A 255 -5.35 -48.40 -39.14
C ILE A 255 -4.29 -48.02 -38.09
N GLN A 256 -3.07 -48.48 -38.36
CA GLN A 256 -1.95 -48.81 -37.48
C GLN A 256 -1.05 -47.64 -37.01
N ALA A 257 -0.42 -47.91 -35.86
CA ALA A 257 0.99 -47.70 -35.45
C ALA A 257 1.69 -46.34 -35.66
N ASN A 258 2.16 -45.77 -34.55
CA ASN A 258 3.60 -45.75 -34.23
C ASN A 258 3.85 -45.51 -32.72
N ALA A 259 4.68 -46.36 -32.13
CA ALA A 259 5.39 -46.17 -30.85
C ALA A 259 6.85 -45.75 -31.18
N PRO A 260 7.82 -45.59 -30.24
CA PRO A 260 7.81 -45.72 -28.77
C PRO A 260 8.43 -44.47 -28.07
N VAL A 261 8.61 -44.32 -26.75
CA VAL A 261 9.57 -45.01 -25.86
C VAL A 261 9.35 -44.53 -24.39
N GLN A 262 9.13 -45.50 -23.50
CA GLN A 262 9.72 -45.78 -22.15
C GLN A 262 10.01 -44.62 -21.16
N ALA A 263 9.90 -44.76 -19.83
CA ALA A 263 10.08 -45.94 -18.98
C ALA A 263 9.47 -45.76 -17.56
N ASN A 264 8.99 -46.89 -17.02
CA ASN A 264 9.25 -47.44 -15.67
C ASN A 264 8.88 -46.67 -14.37
N VAL A 265 7.72 -47.09 -13.84
CA VAL A 265 7.42 -47.60 -12.47
C VAL A 265 8.50 -48.63 -12.00
N PRO A 266 8.60 -49.16 -10.74
CA PRO A 266 7.62 -49.13 -9.64
C PRO A 266 8.12 -49.20 -8.16
N ALA A 267 7.12 -49.23 -7.23
CA ALA A 267 7.03 -50.03 -5.99
C ALA A 267 7.97 -49.67 -4.80
N GLN A 268 7.67 -49.83 -3.51
CA GLN A 268 6.65 -50.54 -2.69
C GLN A 268 6.84 -50.00 -1.23
N ALA A 269 5.79 -49.71 -0.46
CA ALA A 269 5.18 -50.51 0.62
C ALA A 269 5.93 -50.62 1.98
N ASN A 270 5.11 -50.49 3.05
CA ASN A 270 5.29 -50.91 4.46
C ASN A 270 6.26 -50.10 5.35
N ALA A 271 6.13 -50.02 6.67
CA ALA A 271 5.10 -50.20 7.70
C ALA A 271 5.85 -49.98 9.05
N ALA A 272 5.09 -49.75 10.13
CA ALA A 272 5.45 -49.96 11.54
C ALA A 272 6.27 -48.88 12.30
N ALA A 273 5.63 -48.35 13.35
CA ALA A 273 6.22 -47.83 14.59
C ALA A 273 6.84 -49.00 15.41
N PRO A 274 7.58 -48.80 16.54
CA PRO A 274 7.00 -48.30 17.81
C PRO A 274 8.00 -47.63 18.81
N ASN A 275 7.51 -47.47 20.04
CA ASN A 275 8.14 -47.12 21.33
C ASN A 275 8.08 -45.63 21.75
N ALA A 276 7.41 -45.21 22.83
CA ALA A 276 7.16 -45.69 24.20
C ALA A 276 8.09 -45.05 25.26
N GLY A 277 7.45 -44.46 26.27
CA GLY A 277 8.02 -44.00 27.54
C GLY A 277 7.41 -42.66 27.97
N LEU A 278 7.16 -42.34 29.24
CA LEU A 278 6.92 -43.06 30.50
C LEU A 278 6.74 -41.91 31.54
N PHE A 279 6.03 -42.18 32.65
CA PHE A 279 5.81 -41.32 33.84
C PHE A 279 4.82 -40.15 33.67
N GLY A 280 3.85 -39.91 34.54
CA GLY A 280 3.49 -40.47 35.85
C GLY A 280 2.74 -39.41 36.67
N GLY A 281 1.73 -39.81 37.45
CA GLY A 281 1.22 -39.03 38.59
C GLY A 281 -0.21 -38.48 38.49
N ALA A 282 -1.17 -39.19 39.09
CA ALA A 282 -2.36 -38.63 39.74
C ALA A 282 -1.95 -38.16 41.18
N PRO A 283 -2.74 -37.41 41.99
CA PRO A 283 -4.14 -37.73 42.33
C PRO A 283 -5.12 -36.56 42.60
N GLN A 284 -6.41 -36.94 42.57
CA GLN A 284 -7.57 -36.59 43.44
C GLN A 284 -7.56 -35.31 44.32
N ALA A 285 -8.68 -34.54 44.27
CA ALA A 285 -9.73 -34.49 45.32
C ALA A 285 -10.52 -33.14 45.32
N ALA A 286 -11.84 -33.23 45.53
CA ALA A 286 -12.82 -32.17 45.82
C ALA A 286 -12.69 -31.68 47.31
N PRO A 287 -13.61 -30.90 47.97
CA PRO A 287 -14.92 -30.34 47.57
C PRO A 287 -15.29 -28.92 48.13
N ASN A 288 -16.50 -28.47 47.76
CA ASN A 288 -17.50 -27.65 48.50
C ASN A 288 -17.13 -26.44 49.39
N ALA A 289 -17.81 -25.32 49.12
CA ALA A 289 -18.52 -24.46 50.08
C ALA A 289 -19.57 -23.65 49.26
N GLY A 290 -20.88 -23.74 49.50
CA GLY A 290 -21.63 -23.10 50.60
C GLY A 290 -22.48 -21.96 50.00
N LEU A 291 -23.83 -22.09 49.92
CA LEU A 291 -24.80 -21.43 50.82
C LEU A 291 -24.66 -19.89 50.78
N PHE A 292 -25.60 -19.07 50.31
CA PHE A 292 -27.02 -18.81 50.65
C PHE A 292 -27.63 -18.09 49.42
N GLY A 293 -28.92 -18.04 49.09
CA GLY A 293 -30.19 -18.19 49.82
C GLY A 293 -31.15 -17.14 49.24
N GLY A 294 -32.41 -17.52 48.98
CA GLY A 294 -33.54 -16.58 48.91
C GLY A 294 -33.92 -15.98 47.55
N ALA A 295 -34.88 -16.64 46.88
CA ALA A 295 -35.91 -15.98 46.05
C ALA A 295 -37.07 -15.49 46.99
N PRO A 296 -38.27 -15.01 46.55
CA PRO A 296 -38.77 -14.83 45.17
C PRO A 296 -39.77 -13.62 44.95
N GLN A 297 -40.37 -13.59 43.74
CA GLN A 297 -41.69 -13.01 43.32
C GLN A 297 -41.83 -11.48 43.13
N ALA A 298 -42.05 -10.99 41.90
CA ALA A 298 -43.33 -10.81 41.15
C ALA A 298 -44.16 -9.61 41.68
N VAL A 299 -44.71 -8.69 40.88
CA VAL A 299 -45.92 -8.83 40.06
C VAL A 299 -46.17 -7.53 39.23
N ALA A 300 -46.66 -7.72 37.99
CA ALA A 300 -47.56 -6.92 37.13
C ALA A 300 -47.38 -5.40 36.88
N ASN A 301 -47.45 -4.99 35.61
CA ASN A 301 -48.74 -4.60 35.00
C ASN A 301 -48.61 -4.34 33.49
N ALA A 302 -49.52 -4.94 32.74
CA ALA A 302 -49.80 -4.66 31.34
C ALA A 302 -51.00 -3.69 31.25
N GLY A 303 -50.93 -2.72 30.35
CA GLY A 303 -52.05 -1.86 29.94
C GLY A 303 -52.10 -1.76 28.41
N PRO A 304 -53.29 -1.74 27.76
CA PRO A 304 -53.44 -2.04 26.35
C PRO A 304 -53.80 -0.82 25.49
N PHE A 305 -53.03 -0.58 24.43
CA PHE A 305 -53.41 0.14 23.21
C PHE A 305 -52.49 -0.46 22.13
N GLY A 306 -52.92 -1.06 21.03
CA GLY A 306 -54.05 -0.74 20.17
C GLY A 306 -53.49 -0.41 18.79
N ALA A 307 -53.90 -1.19 17.79
CA ALA A 307 -53.78 -0.97 16.35
C ALA A 307 -52.49 -1.41 15.61
N GLN A 308 -52.69 -2.52 14.89
CA GLN A 308 -52.05 -2.96 13.66
C GLN A 308 -51.53 -1.84 12.73
N GLN A 309 -50.29 -2.01 12.26
CA GLN A 309 -49.86 -1.52 10.96
C GLN A 309 -49.04 -2.58 10.22
N ALA A 310 -49.58 -2.97 9.07
CA ALA A 310 -48.93 -3.34 7.82
C ALA A 310 -47.81 -4.39 7.84
N ALA A 311 -48.16 -5.57 7.32
CA ALA A 311 -47.24 -6.55 6.78
C ALA A 311 -46.40 -5.94 5.63
N VAL A 312 -45.11 -5.71 5.90
CA VAL A 312 -44.06 -5.62 4.89
C VAL A 312 -42.82 -6.34 5.45
N ASN A 313 -42.43 -7.43 4.79
CA ASN A 313 -41.11 -8.09 4.88
C ASN A 313 -40.61 -8.52 6.27
N ASN A 314 -41.18 -9.59 6.82
CA ASN A 314 -40.60 -10.30 7.97
C ASN A 314 -39.51 -11.30 7.51
N VAL A 315 -38.43 -10.80 6.90
CA VAL A 315 -37.19 -11.59 6.81
C VAL A 315 -36.48 -11.42 8.14
N GLN A 316 -36.67 -12.37 9.06
CA GLN A 316 -35.94 -12.36 10.34
C GLN A 316 -34.45 -12.48 10.06
N PHE A 317 -33.69 -11.45 10.42
CA PHE A 317 -32.25 -11.43 10.30
C PHE A 317 -31.65 -12.13 11.52
N PHE A 318 -30.90 -13.21 11.28
CA PHE A 318 -30.22 -13.93 12.35
C PHE A 318 -28.77 -13.43 12.42
N GLY A 319 -28.41 -12.88 13.58
CA GLY A 319 -27.03 -12.49 13.88
C GLY A 319 -26.17 -13.72 14.19
N PRO A 320 -24.83 -13.62 14.06
CA PRO A 320 -23.93 -14.74 14.32
C PRO A 320 -24.02 -15.18 15.80
N PRO A 321 -24.24 -16.48 16.09
CA PRO A 321 -24.55 -16.97 17.44
C PRO A 321 -23.37 -16.85 18.43
N SER A 322 -22.13 -16.73 17.93
CA SER A 322 -20.88 -16.72 18.74
C SER A 322 -19.92 -15.59 18.34
N GLY A 323 -20.44 -14.45 17.88
CA GLY A 323 -19.64 -13.37 17.30
C GLY A 323 -19.01 -12.38 18.29
N THR A 324 -17.78 -11.96 18.03
CA THR A 324 -17.12 -10.78 18.64
C THR A 324 -18.01 -9.54 18.45
N THR A 325 -18.07 -8.68 19.45
CA THR A 325 -18.82 -7.42 19.35
C THR A 325 -18.03 -6.41 18.55
N VAL A 326 -18.60 -5.91 17.46
CA VAL A 326 -17.99 -4.90 16.60
C VAL A 326 -18.61 -3.55 16.91
N VAL A 327 -17.77 -2.56 17.19
CA VAL A 327 -18.18 -1.16 17.33
C VAL A 327 -17.98 -0.48 15.98
N MET A 328 -19.08 -0.05 15.40
CA MET A 328 -19.14 0.62 14.12
C MET A 328 -19.27 2.13 14.31
N LEU A 329 -19.33 2.86 13.20
CA LEU A 329 -19.55 4.30 13.20
C LEU A 329 -20.75 4.71 14.08
N ASN A 330 -20.61 5.85 14.76
CA ASN A 330 -21.57 6.39 15.74
C ASN A 330 -21.83 5.48 16.96
N GLY A 331 -20.90 4.57 17.28
CA GLY A 331 -21.01 3.70 18.45
C GLY A 331 -21.99 2.54 18.29
N VAL A 332 -22.47 2.30 17.06
CA VAL A 332 -23.38 1.19 16.75
C VAL A 332 -22.69 -0.13 17.04
N GLN A 333 -23.28 -0.95 17.91
CA GLN A 333 -22.75 -2.27 18.23
C GLN A 333 -23.49 -3.36 17.46
N ARG A 334 -22.73 -4.29 16.87
CA ARG A 334 -23.23 -5.47 16.15
C ARG A 334 -22.39 -6.68 16.48
N ARG A 335 -22.97 -7.89 16.37
CA ARG A 335 -22.17 -9.13 16.39
C ARG A 335 -21.70 -9.41 14.98
N ALA A 336 -20.43 -9.77 14.81
CA ALA A 336 -19.88 -10.19 13.53
C ALA A 336 -19.43 -11.65 13.56
N SER A 337 -19.45 -12.28 12.39
CA SER A 337 -18.96 -13.63 12.19
C SER A 337 -17.47 -13.73 12.48
N ARG A 338 -17.06 -14.83 13.11
CA ARG A 338 -15.67 -15.09 13.49
C ARG A 338 -14.69 -15.03 12.31
N TRP A 339 -15.04 -15.59 11.15
CA TRP A 339 -14.18 -15.59 9.96
C TRP A 339 -13.76 -14.17 9.52
N TRP A 340 -14.68 -13.20 9.63
CA TRP A 340 -14.39 -11.83 9.26
C TRP A 340 -13.50 -11.15 10.30
N VAL A 341 -13.80 -11.38 11.60
CA VAL A 341 -12.99 -10.83 12.71
C VAL A 341 -11.55 -11.34 12.64
N ASP A 342 -11.37 -12.64 12.44
CA ASP A 342 -10.05 -13.27 12.28
C ASP A 342 -9.33 -12.70 11.04
N GLY A 343 -10.08 -12.42 9.97
CA GLY A 343 -9.61 -11.71 8.78
C GLY A 343 -9.09 -10.30 9.07
N VAL A 344 -9.87 -9.49 9.79
CA VAL A 344 -9.46 -8.13 10.19
C VAL A 344 -8.22 -8.18 11.09
N ILE A 345 -8.13 -9.14 12.01
CA ILE A 345 -6.94 -9.35 12.86
C ILE A 345 -5.73 -9.72 12.00
N SER A 346 -5.90 -10.56 10.99
CA SER A 346 -4.83 -10.92 10.05
C SER A 346 -4.32 -9.68 9.30
N ILE A 347 -5.23 -8.83 8.79
CA ILE A 347 -4.87 -7.56 8.15
C ILE A 347 -4.15 -6.63 9.14
N ALA A 348 -4.65 -6.48 10.36
CA ALA A 348 -4.02 -5.65 11.39
C ALA A 348 -2.60 -6.15 11.74
N ASN A 349 -2.37 -7.46 11.75
CA ASN A 349 -1.04 -8.05 11.93
C ASN A 349 -0.13 -7.81 10.72
N ALA A 350 -0.67 -7.82 9.49
CA ALA A 350 0.09 -7.44 8.29
C ALA A 350 0.46 -5.95 8.31
N LEU A 351 -0.43 -5.06 8.79
CA LEU A 351 -0.17 -3.63 8.94
C LEU A 351 0.92 -3.33 9.96
N LYS A 352 1.10 -4.16 10.99
CA LYS A 352 2.25 -4.04 11.89
C LYS A 352 3.57 -4.16 11.11
N LYS A 353 3.61 -5.04 10.10
CA LYS A 353 4.77 -5.26 9.23
C LYS A 353 4.90 -4.24 8.12
N ALA A 354 3.79 -3.74 7.59
CA ALA A 354 3.80 -2.75 6.51
C ALA A 354 2.59 -1.81 6.67
N PRO A 355 2.71 -0.68 7.39
CA PRO A 355 1.60 0.23 7.67
C PRO A 355 1.27 1.09 6.46
N ARG A 356 0.69 0.47 5.43
CA ARG A 356 0.25 1.10 4.19
C ARG A 356 -1.15 0.63 3.83
N GLY A 357 -1.94 1.49 3.19
CA GLY A 357 -3.27 1.11 2.71
C GLY A 357 -3.19 -0.05 1.70
N THR A 358 -2.15 -0.06 0.85
CA THR A 358 -1.88 -1.15 -0.09
C THR A 358 -1.71 -2.51 0.58
N THR A 359 -1.27 -2.57 1.85
CA THR A 359 -1.16 -3.82 2.61
C THR A 359 -2.53 -4.44 2.87
N VAL A 360 -3.56 -3.62 3.11
CA VAL A 360 -4.94 -4.06 3.31
C VAL A 360 -5.55 -4.67 2.04
N LEU A 361 -5.07 -4.21 0.88
CA LEU A 361 -5.56 -4.62 -0.44
C LEU A 361 -4.83 -5.84 -1.01
N ARG A 362 -3.91 -6.45 -0.25
CA ARG A 362 -3.17 -7.63 -0.70
C ARG A 362 -4.12 -8.79 -1.00
N GLU A 363 -4.00 -9.35 -2.21
CA GLU A 363 -4.85 -10.46 -2.68
C GLU A 363 -4.80 -11.66 -1.75
N ASP A 364 -3.63 -12.03 -1.21
CA ASP A 364 -3.49 -13.17 -0.31
C ASP A 364 -4.29 -13.01 0.99
N LEU A 365 -4.41 -11.79 1.52
CA LEU A 365 -5.21 -11.51 2.71
C LEU A 365 -6.70 -11.49 2.37
N VAL A 366 -7.09 -10.85 1.27
CA VAL A 366 -8.48 -10.75 0.82
C VAL A 366 -9.05 -12.13 0.49
N ASP A 367 -8.29 -12.93 -0.27
CA ASP A 367 -8.71 -14.26 -0.70
C ASP A 367 -8.84 -15.22 0.49
N ALA A 368 -7.93 -15.16 1.47
CA ALA A 368 -8.03 -15.97 2.68
C ALA A 368 -9.35 -15.72 3.44
N ILE A 369 -9.78 -14.45 3.52
CA ILE A 369 -11.04 -14.05 4.16
C ILE A 369 -12.24 -14.57 3.37
N VAL A 370 -12.22 -14.43 2.05
CA VAL A 370 -13.31 -14.87 1.16
C VAL A 370 -13.44 -16.40 1.16
N VAL A 371 -12.33 -17.13 1.17
CA VAL A 371 -12.32 -18.59 1.28
C VAL A 371 -12.98 -19.03 2.59
N GLU A 372 -12.68 -18.38 3.72
CA GLU A 372 -13.31 -18.73 5.00
C GLU A 372 -14.80 -18.36 5.05
N ALA A 373 -15.21 -17.27 4.38
CA ALA A 373 -16.62 -16.93 4.22
C ALA A 373 -17.40 -18.03 3.47
N SER A 374 -16.80 -18.63 2.44
CA SER A 374 -17.43 -19.68 1.62
C SER A 374 -17.79 -20.95 2.40
N LYS A 375 -17.03 -21.27 3.46
CA LYS A 375 -17.25 -22.46 4.30
C LYS A 375 -18.47 -22.34 5.21
N ASN A 376 -18.97 -21.12 5.42
CA ASN A 376 -20.04 -20.84 6.40
C ASN A 376 -21.43 -20.84 5.78
N CYS A 377 -21.64 -20.19 4.62
CA CYS A 377 -22.95 -20.12 3.98
C CYS A 377 -22.83 -20.02 2.45
N SER A 378 -23.37 -21.02 1.76
CA SER A 378 -23.35 -21.15 0.29
C SER A 378 -24.20 -20.10 -0.45
N LEU A 379 -25.04 -19.34 0.23
CA LEU A 379 -25.82 -18.26 -0.38
C LEU A 379 -25.26 -16.88 -0.08
N CYS A 380 -24.64 -16.69 1.09
CA CYS A 380 -24.02 -15.43 1.47
C CYS A 380 -22.65 -15.23 0.79
N TYR A 381 -21.92 -16.30 0.45
CA TYR A 381 -20.58 -16.17 -0.14
C TYR A 381 -20.57 -15.47 -1.51
N THR A 382 -21.65 -15.60 -2.30
CA THR A 382 -21.80 -14.96 -3.63
C THR A 382 -21.64 -13.44 -3.57
N HIS A 383 -21.87 -12.88 -2.39
CA HIS A 383 -21.77 -11.46 -2.08
C HIS A 383 -20.54 -11.11 -1.23
N ALA A 384 -19.86 -12.10 -0.66
CA ALA A 384 -18.75 -11.88 0.26
C ALA A 384 -17.59 -11.17 -0.41
N LEU A 385 -17.21 -11.56 -1.63
CA LEU A 385 -16.11 -10.92 -2.35
C LEU A 385 -16.34 -9.40 -2.54
N ALA A 386 -17.55 -9.01 -2.96
CA ALA A 386 -17.88 -7.60 -3.19
C ALA A 386 -17.89 -6.79 -1.88
N ASP A 387 -18.45 -7.35 -0.80
CA ASP A 387 -18.47 -6.69 0.50
C ASP A 387 -17.06 -6.58 1.12
N ILE A 388 -16.24 -7.63 0.99
CA ILE A 388 -14.87 -7.62 1.51
C ILE A 388 -14.01 -6.62 0.75
N ARG A 389 -14.12 -6.55 -0.59
CA ARG A 389 -13.40 -5.51 -1.37
C ARG A 389 -13.81 -4.11 -0.93
N SER A 390 -15.12 -3.85 -0.85
CA SER A 390 -15.61 -2.54 -0.39
C SER A 390 -15.13 -2.19 1.03
N PHE A 391 -15.09 -3.17 1.94
CA PHE A 391 -14.50 -2.99 3.26
C PHE A 391 -13.00 -2.70 3.21
N CYS A 392 -12.23 -3.47 2.45
CA CYS A 392 -10.79 -3.29 2.32
C CYS A 392 -10.43 -1.95 1.67
N ASP A 393 -11.22 -1.45 0.71
CA ASP A 393 -11.02 -0.13 0.10
C ASP A 393 -11.19 0.98 1.14
N MET A 394 -12.26 0.93 1.94
CA MET A 394 -12.48 1.90 3.01
C MET A 394 -11.40 1.79 4.10
N TYR A 395 -11.02 0.57 4.49
CA TYR A 395 -9.99 0.34 5.49
C TYR A 395 -8.63 0.87 4.99
N SER A 396 -8.27 0.59 3.74
CA SER A 396 -7.07 1.11 3.08
C SER A 396 -7.02 2.64 3.14
N LEU A 397 -8.11 3.31 2.76
CA LEU A 397 -8.19 4.79 2.81
C LEU A 397 -7.99 5.32 4.23
N ARG A 398 -8.57 4.66 5.23
CA ARG A 398 -8.42 5.07 6.64
C ARG A 398 -7.01 4.86 7.17
N VAL A 399 -6.34 3.79 6.74
CA VAL A 399 -4.92 3.58 7.04
C VAL A 399 -4.08 4.70 6.40
N GLU A 400 -4.30 5.02 5.13
CA GLU A 400 -3.54 6.09 4.47
C GLU A 400 -3.78 7.45 5.12
N GLN A 401 -5.01 7.75 5.55
CA GLN A 401 -5.33 8.96 6.30
C GLN A 401 -4.57 8.99 7.64
N ALA A 402 -4.70 7.94 8.47
CA ALA A 402 -4.05 7.89 9.78
C ALA A 402 -2.52 7.98 9.67
N VAL A 403 -1.93 7.35 8.66
CA VAL A 403 -0.47 7.42 8.41
C VAL A 403 -0.05 8.80 7.90
N SER A 404 -0.91 9.50 7.13
CA SER A 404 -0.60 10.86 6.65
C SER A 404 -0.59 11.92 7.73
N GLU A 405 -1.29 11.69 8.85
CA GLU A 405 -1.32 12.57 10.02
C GLU A 405 -0.04 12.43 10.88
N VAL A 406 0.77 11.39 10.65
CA VAL A 406 2.05 11.20 11.36
C VAL A 406 3.11 12.11 10.74
N GLU A 407 3.60 13.05 11.54
CA GLU A 407 4.67 13.94 11.12
C GLU A 407 6.05 13.28 11.27
N LEU A 408 6.92 13.55 10.30
CA LEU A 408 8.34 13.19 10.37
C LEU A 408 9.09 14.35 11.03
N GLU A 409 9.88 14.06 12.06
CA GLU A 409 10.78 15.03 12.68
C GLU A 409 11.95 15.33 11.74
N PHE A 410 12.24 16.63 11.53
CA PHE A 410 13.31 17.11 10.65
C PHE A 410 14.61 17.38 11.42
#